data_AF-A0A7C5L7T8-F1
#
_entry.id   AF-A0A7C5L7T8-F1
#
_cell.length_a   1.000
_cell.length_b   1.000
_cell.length_c   1.000
_cell.angle_alpha   90.00
_cell.angle_beta   90.00
_cell.angle_gamma   90.00
#
_symmetry.space_group_name_H-M   'P 1'
#
loop_
_entity.id
_entity.type
_entity.pdbx_description
1 polymer ?
#
loop_
_entity_poly.entity_id
_entity_poly.type
_entity_poly.pdbx_seq_one_letter_code
_entity_poly.pdbx_strand_id
1 'polypeptide(L)'
;MTILYGYPDPKYLNTYKLGRAIHFDAEVRERFRKNPESVMNEFGLSPEEKELVKSADPVKMFKAGISPYTIFFICWEGYGFMHKPIEEQMLYKKDT
;
A
#
# COMPACT_ATOMS: atom_id res chain seq x y z
N MET A 1 19.41 9.72 15.09
CA MET A 1 18.87 9.79 13.71
C MET A 1 17.42 10.20 13.82
N THR A 2 17.12 11.48 13.57
CA THR A 2 15.75 12.01 13.68
C THR A 2 15.00 11.61 12.42
N ILE A 3 14.04 10.70 12.54
CA ILE A 3 13.09 10.43 11.45
C ILE A 3 12.13 11.62 11.42
N LEU A 4 12.45 12.61 10.59
CA LEU A 4 11.50 13.65 10.22
C LEU A 4 10.39 12.97 9.40
N TYR A 5 9.17 12.98 9.91
CA TYR A 5 7.98 12.72 9.10
C TYR A 5 7.87 13.87 8.09
N GLY A 6 8.57 13.72 6.97
CA GLY A 6 8.46 14.64 5.84
C GLY A 6 7.05 14.62 5.29
N TYR A 7 6.65 15.74 4.68
CA TYR A 7 5.43 15.76 3.88
C TYR A 7 5.51 14.63 2.84
N PRO A 8 4.40 13.92 2.56
CA PRO A 8 4.42 12.79 1.63
C PRO A 8 5.05 13.21 0.30
N ASP A 9 5.98 12.40 -0.25
CA ASP A 9 6.68 12.74 -1.49
C ASP A 9 5.64 12.93 -2.61
N PRO A 10 5.52 14.14 -3.20
CA PRO A 10 4.52 14.41 -4.22
C PRO A 10 4.54 13.43 -5.39
N LYS A 11 5.67 12.75 -5.64
CA LYS A 11 5.77 11.73 -6.70
C LYS A 11 4.84 10.54 -6.51
N TYR A 12 4.37 10.27 -5.28
CA TYR A 12 3.43 9.19 -4.97
C TYR A 12 2.03 9.69 -4.62
N LEU A 13 1.66 10.89 -5.06
CA LEU A 13 0.35 11.47 -4.77
C LEU A 13 -0.82 10.54 -5.13
N ASN A 14 -0.72 9.82 -6.25
CA ASN A 14 -1.78 8.90 -6.69
C ASN A 14 -1.84 7.64 -5.81
N THR A 15 -0.70 7.12 -5.38
CA THR A 15 -0.64 6.06 -4.36
C THR A 15 -1.27 6.50 -3.03
N TYR A 16 -1.05 7.75 -2.59
CA TYR A 16 -1.67 8.27 -1.37
C TYR A 16 -3.19 8.42 -1.51
N LYS A 17 -3.67 8.90 -2.68
CA LYS A 17 -5.10 8.95 -2.99
C LYS A 17 -5.73 7.56 -2.99
N LEU A 18 -5.07 6.58 -3.61
CA LEU A 18 -5.51 5.19 -3.62
C LEU A 18 -5.63 4.63 -2.19
N GLY A 19 -4.58 4.78 -1.37
CA GLY A 19 -4.61 4.30 0.02
C GLY A 19 -5.74 4.94 0.83
N ARG A 20 -5.97 6.24 0.67
CA ARG A 20 -7.10 6.93 1.31
C ARG A 20 -8.45 6.41 0.84
N ALA A 21 -8.61 6.16 -0.46
CA ALA A 21 -9.85 5.63 -1.01
C ALA A 21 -10.11 4.20 -0.51
N ILE A 22 -9.09 3.33 -0.48
CA ILE A 22 -9.19 1.99 0.11
C ILE A 22 -9.67 2.07 1.57
N HIS A 23 -9.14 3.02 2.35
CA HIS A 23 -9.49 3.17 3.75
C HIS A 23 -10.91 3.68 4.00
N PHE A 24 -11.39 4.64 3.22
CA PHE A 24 -12.68 5.28 3.45
C PHE A 24 -13.85 4.71 2.63
N ASP A 25 -13.57 4.04 1.51
CA ASP A 25 -14.57 3.51 0.59
C ASP A 25 -14.48 1.98 0.52
N ALA A 26 -15.50 1.32 1.09
CA ALA A 26 -15.60 -0.13 1.10
C ALA A 26 -15.76 -0.72 -0.31
N GLU A 27 -16.43 -0.02 -1.23
CA GLU A 27 -16.59 -0.50 -2.61
C GLU A 27 -15.25 -0.48 -3.35
N VAL A 28 -14.48 0.60 -3.21
CA VAL A 28 -13.11 0.68 -3.78
C VAL A 28 -12.23 -0.45 -3.21
N ARG A 29 -12.30 -0.70 -1.91
CA ARG A 29 -11.56 -1.78 -1.25
C ARG A 29 -11.93 -3.17 -1.81
N GLU A 30 -13.22 -3.45 -1.97
CA GLU A 30 -13.68 -4.73 -2.54
C GLU A 30 -13.25 -4.88 -4.02
N ARG A 31 -13.37 -3.82 -4.83
CA ARG A 31 -12.89 -3.82 -6.22
C ARG A 31 -11.38 -4.02 -6.29
N PHE A 32 -10.63 -3.33 -5.43
CA PHE A 32 -9.17 -3.46 -5.34
C PHE A 32 -8.78 -4.89 -4.99
N ARG A 33 -9.44 -5.54 -4.02
CA ARG A 33 -9.11 -6.93 -3.65
C ARG A 33 -9.35 -7.92 -4.78
N LYS A 34 -10.37 -7.69 -5.61
CA LYS A 34 -10.70 -8.55 -6.76
C LYS A 34 -9.79 -8.31 -7.97
N ASN A 35 -9.50 -7.04 -8.28
CA ASN A 35 -8.66 -6.66 -9.41
C ASN A 35 -7.87 -5.38 -9.08
N PRO A 36 -6.72 -5.50 -8.37
CA PRO A 36 -5.93 -4.35 -7.98
C PRO A 36 -5.48 -3.52 -9.18
N GLU A 37 -5.14 -4.17 -10.30
CA GLU A 37 -4.62 -3.53 -11.50
C GLU A 37 -5.61 -2.56 -12.13
N SER A 38 -6.88 -2.96 -12.24
CA SER A 38 -7.95 -2.06 -12.73
C SER A 38 -8.05 -0.81 -11.87
N VAL A 39 -8.10 -0.98 -10.55
CA VAL A 39 -8.24 0.16 -9.62
C VAL A 39 -7.00 1.04 -9.64
N MET A 40 -5.79 0.48 -9.72
CA MET A 40 -4.57 1.29 -9.88
C MET A 40 -4.56 2.10 -11.17
N ASN A 41 -5.14 1.57 -12.26
CA ASN A 41 -5.31 2.31 -13.51
C ASN A 41 -6.31 3.47 -13.37
N GLU A 42 -7.44 3.25 -12.69
CA GLU A 42 -8.46 4.28 -12.40
C GLU A 42 -7.87 5.46 -11.62
N PHE A 43 -6.97 5.19 -10.67
CA PHE A 43 -6.29 6.21 -9.87
C PHE A 43 -5.08 6.83 -10.56
N GLY A 44 -4.74 6.38 -11.78
CA GLY A 44 -3.65 6.96 -12.58
C GLY A 44 -2.26 6.69 -12.00
N LEU A 45 -2.05 5.54 -11.34
CA LEU A 45 -0.72 5.19 -10.84
C LEU A 45 0.26 5.02 -12.00
N SER A 46 1.46 5.53 -11.83
CA SER A 46 2.61 5.29 -12.71
C SER A 46 3.03 3.81 -12.68
N PRO A 47 3.84 3.34 -13.66
CA PRO A 47 4.39 1.98 -13.61
C PRO A 47 5.17 1.70 -12.32
N GLU A 48 5.98 2.64 -11.85
CA GLU A 48 6.73 2.51 -10.58
C GLU A 48 5.79 2.35 -9.37
N GLU A 49 4.77 3.19 -9.27
CA GLU A 49 3.77 3.09 -8.19
C GLU A 49 3.03 1.75 -8.22
N LYS A 50 2.65 1.28 -9.41
CA LYS A 50 2.01 -0.03 -9.57
C LYS A 50 2.92 -1.14 -9.09
N GLU A 51 4.20 -1.12 -9.45
CA GLU A 51 5.15 -2.13 -8.99
C GLU A 51 5.35 -2.11 -7.47
N LEU A 52 5.34 -0.92 -6.85
CA LEU A 52 5.38 -0.80 -5.39
C LEU A 52 4.12 -1.38 -4.74
N VAL A 53 2.94 -1.02 -5.23
CA VAL A 53 1.66 -1.51 -4.69
C VAL A 53 1.51 -3.02 -4.91
N LYS A 54 1.78 -3.53 -6.11
CA LYS A 54 1.72 -4.97 -6.45
C LYS A 54 2.67 -5.81 -5.61
N SER A 55 3.81 -5.25 -5.20
CA SER A 55 4.75 -5.98 -4.36
C SER A 55 4.16 -6.37 -3.00
N ALA A 56 3.18 -5.61 -2.52
CA ALA A 56 2.61 -5.73 -1.17
C ALA A 56 3.69 -5.85 -0.07
N ASP A 57 4.88 -5.27 -0.33
CA ASP A 57 6.03 -5.32 0.56
C ASP A 57 6.13 -3.98 1.31
N PRO A 58 5.68 -3.93 2.58
CA PRO A 58 5.66 -2.69 3.34
C PRO A 58 7.08 -2.13 3.61
N VAL A 59 8.12 -2.98 3.66
CA VAL A 59 9.51 -2.51 3.83
C VAL A 59 9.99 -1.83 2.57
N LYS A 60 9.72 -2.43 1.40
CA LYS A 60 10.06 -1.85 0.09
C LYS A 60 9.35 -0.51 -0.11
N MET A 61 8.06 -0.44 0.20
CA MET A 61 7.27 0.79 0.10
C MET A 61 7.77 1.89 1.04
N PHE A 62 8.15 1.54 2.27
CA PHE A 62 8.69 2.51 3.23
C PHE A 62 10.04 3.07 2.78
N LYS A 63 10.96 2.19 2.33
CA LYS A 63 12.25 2.61 1.75
C LYS A 63 12.08 3.50 0.51
N ALA A 64 11.00 3.30 -0.23
CA ALA A 64 10.68 4.11 -1.40
C ALA A 64 10.17 5.52 -1.04
N GLY A 65 9.79 5.78 0.22
CA GLY A 65 9.28 7.07 0.70
C GLY A 65 7.77 7.12 0.93
N ILE A 66 7.07 5.98 0.87
CA ILE A 66 5.61 5.93 1.09
C ILE A 66 5.32 6.01 2.60
N SER A 67 4.35 6.85 2.98
CA SER A 67 3.89 7.00 4.35
C SER A 67 3.41 5.67 4.95
N PRO A 68 3.80 5.33 6.20
CA PRO A 68 3.35 4.12 6.89
C PRO A 68 1.82 3.94 6.92
N TYR A 69 1.04 5.03 7.01
CA TYR A 69 -0.42 4.95 6.99
C TYR A 69 -0.96 4.47 5.63
N THR A 70 -0.38 4.96 4.53
CA THR A 70 -0.78 4.51 3.19
C THR A 70 -0.40 3.05 2.94
N ILE A 71 0.78 2.64 3.44
CA ILE A 71 1.20 1.25 3.41
C ILE A 71 0.20 0.37 4.16
N PHE A 72 -0.22 0.79 5.36
CA PHE A 72 -1.23 0.08 6.15
C PHE A 72 -2.55 -0.07 5.36
N PHE A 73 -3.08 1.00 4.78
CA PHE A 73 -4.33 0.94 4.02
C PHE A 73 -4.23 0.00 2.82
N ILE A 74 -3.12 0.05 2.08
CA ILE A 74 -2.96 -0.78 0.88
C ILE A 74 -2.74 -2.26 1.26
N CYS A 75 -1.78 -2.55 2.13
CA CYS A 75 -1.40 -3.93 2.44
C CYS A 75 -2.40 -4.62 3.39
N TRP A 76 -2.78 -3.98 4.49
CA TRP A 76 -3.66 -4.61 5.48
C TRP A 76 -5.12 -4.53 5.09
N GLU A 77 -5.62 -3.38 4.66
CA GLU A 77 -7.05 -3.23 4.34
C GLU A 77 -7.36 -3.65 2.89
N GLY A 78 -6.55 -3.21 1.93
CA GLY A 78 -6.73 -3.51 0.51
C GLY A 78 -6.50 -4.98 0.19
N TYR A 79 -5.26 -5.45 0.38
CA TYR A 79 -4.91 -6.87 0.19
C TYR A 79 -5.45 -7.79 1.30
N GLY A 80 -6.01 -7.23 2.37
CA GLY A 80 -6.65 -8.00 3.42
C GLY A 80 -5.66 -8.77 4.31
N PHE A 81 -4.41 -8.31 4.44
CA PHE A 81 -3.43 -9.00 5.29
C PHE A 81 -3.91 -9.12 6.75
N MET A 82 -4.72 -8.19 7.23
CA MET A 82 -5.35 -8.28 8.56
C MET A 82 -6.21 -9.55 8.77
N HIS A 83 -6.65 -10.20 7.70
CA HIS A 83 -7.48 -11.41 7.74
C HIS A 83 -6.69 -12.71 7.47
N LYS A 84 -5.39 -12.60 7.18
CA LYS A 84 -4.53 -13.75 6.91
C LYS A 84 -3.97 -14.34 8.22
N PRO A 85 -3.45 -15.59 8.24
CA PRO A 85 -2.72 -16.11 9.38
C PRO A 85 -1.56 -15.19 9.80
N ILE A 86 -1.25 -15.10 11.10
CA ILE A 86 -0.24 -14.18 11.67
C ILE A 86 1.10 -14.32 10.97
N GLU A 87 1.46 -15.53 10.56
CA GLU A 87 2.68 -15.88 9.84
C GLU A 87 2.79 -15.18 8.47
N GLU A 88 1.64 -14.92 7.83
CA GLU A 88 1.54 -14.17 6.57
C GLU A 88 1.39 -12.66 6.79
N GLN A 89 1.05 -12.21 8.01
CA GLN A 89 0.98 -10.78 8.36
C GLN A 89 2.35 -10.18 8.70
N MET A 90 3.38 -11.03 8.86
CA MET A 90 4.67 -10.63 9.41
C MET A 90 5.50 -9.82 8.41
N LEU A 91 5.83 -8.58 8.80
CA LEU A 91 6.83 -7.71 8.17
C LEU A 91 8.25 -8.29 8.18
N TYR A 92 8.55 -9.18 9.13
CA TYR A 92 9.86 -9.79 9.32
C TYR A 92 9.72 -11.31 9.24
N LYS A 93 10.10 -11.89 8.11
CA LYS A 93 10.41 -13.33 8.08
C LYS A 93 11.71 -13.51 8.85
N LYS A 94 11.78 -14.49 9.75
CA LYS A 94 13.08 -14.93 10.27
C LYS A 94 13.87 -15.39 9.04
N ASP A 95 15.02 -14.78 8.80
CA ASP A 95 15.97 -15.30 7.82
C ASP A 95 16.32 -16.73 8.26
N THR A 96 15.89 -17.71 7.46
CA THR A 96 16.31 -19.12 7.53
C THR A 96 17.17 -19.43 6.34
#